data_AF-A0A960M3P9-F1
#
_entry.id   AF-A0A960M3P9-F1
#
_cell.length_a   1.000
_cell.length_b   1.000
_cell.length_c   1.000
_cell.angle_alpha   90.00
_cell.angle_beta   90.00
_cell.angle_gamma   90.00
#
_symmetry.space_group_name_H-M   'P 1'
#
loop_
_entity.id
_entity.type
_entity.pdbx_description
1 polymer ?
#
loop_
_entity_poly.entity_id
_entity_poly.type
_entity_poly.pdbx_seq_one_letter_code
_entity_poly.pdbx_strand_id
1 'polypeptide(L)'
;MNDQKRLFFGFEVKAPWPEDLPKGRILQESQRHITVAFLGETSYEKVRELIDEMPKPSFKVGTAGTFDVNLFLPEGHPRVVAWRGNPLGNDFLTPYSDALNDFFRSKEYSIQKRPFLNHTTIARSPFDQNAWEKAFLPLPYMTGDLHLYESAGNLNYKPIWSYPLPAPFEEFEHVADIAFRIRGENVKQLYYHAQIALAFECPDLVPYLDRKEDVQTLEEVIMKLNEIVSRGDREIGTPFKAVSYHGELKEDEILTWEMIVDV
;
A
#
# COMPACT_ATOMS: atom_id res chain seq x y z
N MET A 1 -16.67 -20.55 -22.38
CA MET A 1 -16.00 -19.24 -22.23
C MET A 1 -14.51 -19.45 -22.47
N ASN A 2 -13.75 -18.44 -22.88
CA ASN A 2 -12.29 -18.59 -23.00
C ASN A 2 -11.69 -18.69 -21.59
N ASP A 3 -11.04 -19.81 -21.29
CA ASP A 3 -10.37 -20.07 -20.01
C ASP A 3 -8.95 -19.48 -19.96
N GLN A 4 -8.36 -19.21 -21.12
CA GLN A 4 -7.07 -18.51 -21.17
C GLN A 4 -7.26 -17.03 -20.82
N LYS A 5 -6.57 -16.61 -19.76
CA LYS A 5 -6.59 -15.24 -19.24
C LYS A 5 -5.18 -14.77 -18.95
N ARG A 6 -4.95 -13.46 -19.04
CA ARG A 6 -3.72 -12.84 -18.56
C ARG A 6 -3.84 -12.57 -17.07
N LEU A 7 -3.20 -13.39 -16.24
CA LEU A 7 -3.42 -13.43 -14.80
C LEU A 7 -2.21 -12.93 -13.99
N PHE A 8 -2.50 -12.30 -12.86
CA PHE A 8 -1.49 -11.93 -11.86
C PHE A 8 -2.13 -11.73 -10.48
N PHE A 9 -1.34 -11.93 -9.44
CA PHE A 9 -1.70 -11.58 -8.07
C PHE A 9 -1.16 -10.20 -7.72
N GLY A 10 -1.97 -9.40 -7.05
CA GLY A 10 -1.54 -8.10 -6.54
C GLY A 10 -2.38 -7.61 -5.38
N PHE A 11 -1.79 -6.78 -4.54
CA PHE A 11 -2.50 -6.08 -3.48
C PHE A 11 -3.11 -4.79 -4.03
N GLU A 12 -4.37 -4.51 -3.69
CA GLU A 12 -4.98 -3.20 -3.89
C GLU A 12 -4.12 -2.13 -3.20
N VAL A 13 -4.00 -0.95 -3.82
CA VAL A 13 -3.25 0.17 -3.25
C VAL A 13 -4.14 1.41 -3.17
N LYS A 14 -4.16 2.02 -1.99
CA LYS A 14 -4.81 3.30 -1.73
C LYS A 14 -3.75 4.33 -1.31
N ALA A 15 -3.96 5.57 -1.72
CA ALA A 15 -3.14 6.74 -1.39
C ALA A 15 -3.97 8.01 -1.63
N PRO A 16 -3.63 9.15 -1.03
CA PRO A 16 -4.18 10.46 -1.40
C PRO A 16 -3.59 10.88 -2.75
N TRP A 17 -4.11 10.29 -3.82
CA TRP A 17 -3.60 10.47 -5.17
C TRP A 17 -3.77 11.92 -5.63
N PRO A 18 -2.79 12.54 -6.31
CA PRO A 18 -2.95 13.88 -6.85
C PRO A 18 -4.06 13.93 -7.89
N GLU A 19 -4.90 14.95 -7.83
CA GLU A 19 -5.97 15.19 -8.82
C GLU A 19 -5.37 15.48 -10.21
N ASP A 20 -4.28 16.26 -10.24
CA ASP A 20 -3.62 16.71 -11.46
C ASP A 20 -2.31 15.96 -11.71
N LEU A 21 -2.40 14.85 -12.45
CA LEU A 21 -1.22 14.11 -12.92
C LEU A 21 -0.77 14.57 -14.32
N PRO A 22 0.54 14.56 -14.63
CA PRO A 22 1.02 14.85 -15.97
C PRO A 22 0.44 13.91 -17.03
N LYS A 23 0.47 14.34 -18.30
CA LYS A 23 -0.11 13.57 -19.42
C LYS A 23 0.46 12.14 -19.48
N GLY A 24 -0.46 11.20 -19.68
CA GLY A 24 -0.18 9.77 -19.79
C GLY A 24 -1.47 8.99 -20.02
N ARG A 25 -1.38 7.69 -20.32
CA ARG A 25 -2.52 6.78 -20.13
C ARG A 25 -2.59 6.40 -18.65
N ILE A 26 -3.27 7.24 -17.88
CA ILE A 26 -3.37 7.12 -16.42
C ILE A 26 -4.26 5.92 -16.06
N LEU A 27 -3.81 5.14 -15.07
CA LEU A 27 -4.62 4.07 -14.48
C LEU A 27 -5.64 4.69 -13.51
N GLN A 28 -6.87 4.18 -13.58
CA GLN A 28 -7.89 4.50 -12.59
C GLN A 28 -7.40 4.07 -11.20
N GLU A 29 -7.78 4.80 -10.16
CA GLU A 29 -7.30 4.53 -8.80
C GLU A 29 -7.67 3.12 -8.33
N SER A 30 -8.89 2.67 -8.61
CA SER A 30 -9.36 1.31 -8.33
C SER A 30 -8.61 0.20 -9.07
N GLN A 31 -7.73 0.56 -10.01
CA GLN A 31 -6.88 -0.35 -10.78
C GLN A 31 -5.43 -0.33 -10.31
N ARG A 32 -5.07 0.54 -9.36
CA ARG A 32 -3.71 0.66 -8.83
C ARG A 32 -3.46 -0.45 -7.82
N HIS A 33 -2.34 -1.14 -8.01
CA HIS A 33 -1.99 -2.31 -7.24
C HIS A 33 -0.47 -2.51 -7.21
N ILE A 34 0.02 -3.27 -6.24
CA ILE A 34 1.38 -3.82 -6.20
C ILE A 34 1.30 -5.27 -6.69
N THR A 35 1.87 -5.56 -7.85
CA THR A 35 1.89 -6.93 -8.40
C THR A 35 2.92 -7.78 -7.66
N VAL A 36 2.51 -8.90 -7.05
CA VAL A 36 3.40 -9.82 -6.32
C VAL A 36 3.74 -11.10 -7.09
N ALA A 37 2.87 -11.53 -8.02
CA ALA A 37 3.18 -12.64 -8.92
C ALA A 37 2.49 -12.44 -10.27
N PHE A 38 3.25 -12.46 -11.37
CA PHE A 38 2.70 -12.33 -12.72
C PHE A 38 2.75 -13.68 -13.44
N LEU A 39 1.58 -14.26 -13.73
CA LEU A 39 1.46 -15.61 -14.31
C LEU A 39 1.43 -15.60 -15.85
N GLY A 40 1.24 -14.42 -16.46
CA GLY A 40 1.10 -14.31 -17.90
C GLY A 40 -0.23 -14.85 -18.41
N GLU A 41 -0.25 -15.28 -19.67
CA GLU A 41 -1.42 -15.93 -20.27
C GLU A 41 -1.46 -17.39 -19.84
N THR A 42 -2.50 -17.76 -19.08
CA THR A 42 -2.65 -19.11 -18.53
C THR A 42 -4.13 -19.46 -18.32
N SER A 43 -4.40 -20.73 -18.03
CA SER A 43 -5.73 -21.26 -17.69
C SER A 43 -6.17 -20.76 -16.32
N TYR A 44 -7.34 -20.11 -16.25
CA TYR A 44 -7.92 -19.69 -14.98
C TYR A 44 -8.37 -20.87 -14.14
N GLU A 45 -8.97 -21.90 -14.76
CA GLU A 45 -9.40 -23.12 -14.07
C GLU A 45 -8.23 -23.79 -13.33
N LYS A 46 -7.06 -23.92 -13.98
CA LYS A 46 -5.85 -24.46 -13.35
C LYS A 46 -5.33 -23.60 -12.20
N VAL A 47 -5.38 -22.28 -12.32
CA VAL A 47 -4.97 -21.39 -11.22
C VAL A 47 -5.96 -21.50 -10.06
N ARG A 48 -7.26 -21.55 -10.36
CA ARG A 48 -8.34 -21.65 -9.36
C ARG A 48 -8.22 -22.92 -8.51
N GLU A 49 -7.87 -24.05 -9.11
CA GLU A 49 -7.63 -25.31 -8.39
C GLU A 49 -6.47 -25.23 -7.39
N LEU A 50 -5.52 -24.29 -7.59
CA LEU A 50 -4.35 -24.12 -6.73
C LEU A 50 -4.55 -23.05 -5.64
N ILE A 51 -5.65 -22.29 -5.67
CA ILE A 51 -5.88 -21.17 -4.75
C ILE A 51 -5.86 -21.61 -3.29
N ASP A 52 -6.49 -22.76 -2.98
CA ASP A 52 -6.60 -23.24 -1.59
C ASP A 52 -5.26 -23.78 -1.06
N GLU A 53 -4.34 -24.19 -1.94
CA GLU A 53 -2.99 -24.66 -1.60
C GLU A 53 -1.95 -23.53 -1.55
N MET A 54 -2.31 -22.36 -2.06
CA MET A 54 -1.42 -21.21 -2.19
C MET A 54 -0.95 -20.71 -0.81
N PRO A 55 0.32 -20.29 -0.65
CA PRO A 55 0.75 -19.65 0.58
C PRO A 55 -0.09 -18.40 0.84
N LYS A 56 -0.64 -18.30 2.05
CA LYS A 56 -1.34 -17.10 2.54
C LYS A 56 -0.32 -16.05 2.98
N PRO A 57 -0.66 -14.75 2.92
CA PRO A 57 0.16 -13.72 3.54
C PRO A 57 0.45 -14.08 5.00
N SER A 58 1.71 -13.91 5.44
CA SER A 58 2.10 -14.17 6.83
C SER A 58 1.64 -13.07 7.80
N PHE A 59 1.11 -11.99 7.25
CA PHE A 59 0.60 -10.82 7.97
C PHE A 59 -0.93 -10.80 7.93
N LYS A 60 -1.53 -10.25 8.98
CA LYS A 60 -2.99 -10.24 9.17
C LYS A 60 -3.65 -8.91 8.82
N VAL A 61 -2.88 -7.85 8.68
CA VAL A 61 -3.34 -6.50 8.33
C VAL A 61 -2.57 -6.07 7.09
N GLY A 62 -3.18 -5.24 6.22
CA GLY A 62 -2.46 -4.62 5.10
C GLY A 62 -1.17 -3.92 5.55
N THR A 63 -0.30 -3.63 4.60
CA THR A 63 0.96 -2.91 4.85
C THR A 63 0.77 -1.43 4.56
N ALA A 64 1.48 -0.56 5.28
CA ALA A 64 1.49 0.88 5.03
C ALA A 64 2.92 1.39 4.79
N GLY A 65 3.05 2.48 4.04
CA GLY A 65 4.35 3.06 3.72
C GLY A 65 4.25 4.36 2.94
N THR A 66 5.34 4.72 2.28
CA THR A 66 5.42 5.91 1.44
C THR A 66 5.87 5.57 0.04
N PHE A 67 5.34 6.24 -0.97
CA PHE A 67 6.00 6.37 -2.25
C PHE A 67 7.15 7.36 -2.11
N ASP A 68 8.36 6.92 -2.46
CA ASP A 68 9.56 7.74 -2.25
C ASP A 68 10.33 8.07 -3.53
N VAL A 69 10.05 7.36 -4.62
CA VAL A 69 10.72 7.53 -5.91
C VAL A 69 9.74 7.33 -7.06
N ASN A 70 9.84 8.20 -8.06
CA ASN A 70 9.24 7.98 -9.37
C ASN A 70 10.12 7.08 -10.25
N LEU A 71 9.53 6.07 -10.86
CA LEU A 71 10.19 5.04 -11.65
C LEU A 71 9.72 5.08 -13.10
N PHE A 72 10.66 4.94 -14.01
CA PHE A 72 10.41 4.85 -15.45
C PHE A 72 10.82 3.46 -15.95
N LEU A 73 9.84 2.61 -16.25
CA LEU A 73 10.04 1.19 -16.49
C LEU A 73 9.67 0.77 -17.94
N PRO A 74 10.43 -0.14 -18.58
CA PRO A 74 11.79 -0.55 -18.21
C PRO A 74 12.80 0.58 -18.43
N GLU A 75 13.97 0.47 -17.80
CA GLU A 75 15.09 1.40 -18.00
C GLU A 75 15.48 1.51 -19.49
N GLY A 76 15.85 2.71 -19.93
CA GLY A 76 16.26 3.03 -21.31
C GLY A 76 15.12 3.19 -22.33
N HIS A 77 14.01 2.45 -22.17
CA HIS A 77 12.83 2.57 -23.03
C HIS A 77 11.54 2.60 -22.21
N PRO A 78 11.32 3.67 -21.43
CA PRO A 78 10.24 3.69 -20.46
C PRO A 78 8.88 3.69 -21.14
N ARG A 79 8.05 2.74 -20.73
CA ARG A 79 6.65 2.57 -21.18
C ARG A 79 5.65 2.68 -20.04
N VAL A 80 6.15 2.75 -18.82
CA VAL A 80 5.38 2.79 -17.58
C VAL A 80 6.00 3.85 -16.67
N VAL A 81 5.15 4.69 -16.09
CA VAL A 81 5.47 5.47 -14.90
C VAL A 81 4.90 4.73 -13.70
N ALA A 82 5.73 4.47 -12.72
CA ALA A 82 5.34 3.80 -11.48
C ALA A 82 5.97 4.51 -10.29
N TRP A 83 5.36 4.39 -9.12
CA TRP A 83 5.95 4.90 -7.89
C TRP A 83 6.41 3.75 -7.01
N ARG A 84 7.64 3.86 -6.50
CA ARG A 84 8.25 2.84 -5.64
C ARG A 84 7.62 2.90 -4.25
N GLY A 85 7.00 1.81 -3.83
CA GLY A 85 6.52 1.66 -2.47
C GLY A 85 7.67 1.37 -1.52
N ASN A 86 7.74 2.11 -0.43
CA ASN A 86 8.71 1.92 0.64
C ASN A 86 7.95 1.73 1.96
N PRO A 87 7.76 0.47 2.41
CA PRO A 87 6.97 0.17 3.62
C PRO A 87 7.60 0.81 4.87
N LEU A 88 6.76 1.19 5.83
CA LEU A 88 7.21 1.56 7.16
C LEU A 88 7.34 0.30 8.03
N GLY A 89 8.50 0.09 8.62
CA GLY A 89 8.81 -1.10 9.39
C GLY A 89 9.32 -2.26 8.53
N ASN A 90 8.82 -3.46 8.80
CA ASN A 90 9.28 -4.67 8.13
C ASN A 90 8.67 -4.79 6.73
N ASP A 91 9.49 -5.17 5.75
CA ASP A 91 9.02 -5.49 4.40
C ASP A 91 8.42 -6.91 4.37
N PHE A 92 7.09 -6.97 4.46
CA PHE A 92 6.33 -8.22 4.37
C PHE A 92 6.01 -8.64 2.93
N LEU A 93 6.08 -7.71 1.96
CA LEU A 93 5.67 -7.98 0.58
C LEU A 93 6.74 -8.75 -0.18
N THR A 94 8.02 -8.47 0.05
CA THR A 94 9.12 -9.21 -0.61
C THR A 94 9.11 -10.71 -0.27
N PRO A 95 9.12 -11.13 1.02
CA PRO A 95 9.08 -12.55 1.35
C PRO A 95 7.81 -13.25 0.85
N TYR A 96 6.67 -12.55 0.87
CA TYR A 96 5.42 -13.10 0.36
C TYR A 96 5.44 -13.29 -1.16
N SER A 97 5.95 -12.30 -1.91
CA SER A 97 6.18 -12.40 -3.35
C SER A 97 7.08 -13.59 -3.69
N ASP A 98 8.18 -13.78 -2.96
CA ASP A 98 9.10 -14.90 -3.17
C ASP A 98 8.41 -16.25 -2.92
N ALA A 99 7.72 -16.40 -1.79
CA ALA A 99 6.98 -17.62 -1.45
C ALA A 99 5.91 -17.97 -2.49
N LEU A 100 5.18 -16.96 -2.98
CA LEU A 100 4.13 -17.14 -3.98
C LEU A 100 4.71 -17.54 -5.34
N ASN A 101 5.80 -16.89 -5.77
CA ASN A 101 6.46 -17.21 -7.02
C ASN A 101 7.09 -18.61 -6.98
N ASP A 102 7.67 -19.01 -5.86
CA ASP A 102 8.23 -20.36 -5.70
C ASP A 102 7.16 -21.44 -5.66
N PHE A 103 6.01 -21.17 -5.03
CA PHE A 103 4.83 -22.04 -5.09
C PHE A 103 4.42 -22.29 -6.54
N PHE A 104 4.19 -21.24 -7.34
CA PHE A 104 3.76 -21.41 -8.72
C PHE A 104 4.83 -22.03 -9.63
N ARG A 105 6.12 -21.75 -9.39
CA ARG A 105 7.22 -22.46 -10.08
C ARG A 105 7.22 -23.96 -9.77
N SER A 106 6.93 -24.35 -8.53
CA SER A 106 6.80 -25.77 -8.16
C SER A 106 5.63 -26.48 -8.86
N LYS A 107 4.65 -25.72 -9.34
CA LYS A 107 3.51 -26.15 -10.15
C LYS A 107 3.73 -25.93 -11.66
N GLU A 108 4.99 -25.79 -12.08
CA GLU A 108 5.43 -25.67 -13.48
C GLU A 108 5.00 -24.38 -14.21
N TYR A 109 4.62 -23.31 -13.49
CA TYR A 109 4.35 -22.01 -14.12
C TYR A 109 5.65 -21.28 -14.47
N SER A 110 5.68 -20.67 -15.66
CA SER A 110 6.84 -19.88 -16.13
C SER A 110 6.81 -18.46 -15.55
N ILE A 111 7.39 -18.30 -14.36
CA ILE A 111 7.51 -17.01 -13.68
C ILE A 111 8.91 -16.43 -13.87
N GLN A 112 8.99 -15.18 -14.29
CA GLN A 112 10.26 -14.48 -14.47
C GLN A 112 11.07 -14.45 -13.17
N LYS A 113 12.37 -14.74 -13.26
CA LYS A 113 13.33 -14.58 -12.16
C LYS A 113 13.85 -13.15 -12.14
N ARG A 114 13.02 -12.21 -11.71
CA ARG A 114 13.43 -10.82 -11.43
C ARG A 114 13.25 -10.54 -9.96
N PRO A 115 14.15 -9.76 -9.32
CA PRO A 115 13.90 -9.28 -7.96
C PRO A 115 12.55 -8.58 -7.90
N PHE A 116 11.82 -8.81 -6.80
CA PHE A 116 10.59 -8.09 -6.54
C PHE A 116 10.91 -6.59 -6.42
N LEU A 117 10.15 -5.79 -7.16
CA LEU A 117 10.20 -4.33 -7.08
C LEU A 117 8.85 -3.89 -6.54
N ASN A 118 8.79 -3.46 -5.28
CA ASN A 118 7.58 -2.90 -4.70
C ASN A 118 7.24 -1.58 -5.42
N HIS A 119 6.32 -1.61 -6.37
CA HIS A 119 5.90 -0.43 -7.12
C HIS A 119 4.43 -0.51 -7.51
N THR A 120 3.82 0.68 -7.63
CA THR A 120 2.47 0.85 -8.16
C THR A 120 2.54 1.56 -9.49
N THR A 121 1.97 0.97 -10.54
CA THR A 121 1.89 1.63 -11.84
C THR A 121 0.87 2.77 -11.80
N ILE A 122 1.26 3.97 -12.25
CA ILE A 122 0.39 5.16 -12.28
C ILE A 122 -0.07 5.48 -13.70
N ALA A 123 0.85 5.42 -14.67
CA ALA A 123 0.54 5.71 -16.06
C ALA A 123 1.33 4.83 -17.03
N ARG A 124 0.83 4.70 -18.26
CA ARG A 124 1.56 4.11 -19.39
C ARG A 124 1.77 5.11 -20.50
N SER A 125 2.76 4.83 -21.34
CA SER A 125 3.12 5.66 -22.49
C SER A 125 1.93 5.92 -23.43
N PRO A 126 1.92 7.04 -24.18
CA PRO A 126 2.94 8.10 -24.20
C PRO A 126 2.88 9.01 -22.98
N PHE A 127 4.03 9.45 -22.47
CA PHE A 127 4.17 10.44 -21.39
C PHE A 127 5.50 11.21 -21.54
N ASP A 128 5.61 12.37 -20.89
CA ASP A 128 6.86 13.14 -20.79
C ASP A 128 7.55 12.85 -19.45
N GLN A 129 8.71 12.20 -19.49
CA GLN A 129 9.47 11.81 -18.30
C GLN A 129 9.81 13.02 -17.41
N ASN A 130 10.23 14.14 -18.00
CA ASN A 130 10.65 15.33 -17.23
C ASN A 130 9.47 15.95 -16.47
N ALA A 131 8.27 15.93 -17.07
CA ALA A 131 7.06 16.41 -16.42
C ALA A 131 6.68 15.52 -15.22
N TRP A 132 6.80 14.20 -15.37
CA TRP A 132 6.55 13.23 -14.30
C TRP A 132 7.59 13.30 -13.18
N GLU A 133 8.86 13.54 -13.48
CA GLU A 133 9.91 13.74 -12.47
C GLU A 133 9.63 15.00 -11.63
N LYS A 134 9.25 16.10 -12.27
CA LYS A 134 8.95 17.37 -11.58
C LYS A 134 7.66 17.34 -10.76
N ALA A 135 6.68 16.57 -11.20
CA ALA A 135 5.39 16.46 -10.53
C ALA A 135 5.38 15.43 -9.39
N PHE A 136 6.43 14.61 -9.27
CA PHE A 136 6.48 13.61 -8.20
C PHE A 136 6.67 14.28 -6.84
N LEU A 137 5.77 13.94 -5.93
CA LEU A 137 5.88 14.25 -4.50
C LEU A 137 5.78 12.93 -3.74
N PRO A 138 6.56 12.76 -2.65
CA PRO A 138 6.37 11.63 -1.76
C PRO A 138 4.95 11.62 -1.20
N LEU A 139 4.31 10.46 -1.19
CA LEU A 139 2.93 10.29 -0.72
C LEU A 139 2.81 9.06 0.16
N PRO A 140 1.93 9.06 1.17
CA PRO A 140 1.64 7.85 1.91
C PRO A 140 0.86 6.85 1.04
N TYR A 141 0.95 5.57 1.37
CA TYR A 141 0.10 4.54 0.80
C TYR A 141 -0.24 3.46 1.82
N MET A 142 -1.31 2.73 1.54
CA MET A 142 -1.64 1.48 2.21
C MET A 142 -2.04 0.41 1.21
N THR A 143 -1.81 -0.85 1.55
CA THR A 143 -2.34 -1.99 0.81
C THR A 143 -3.63 -2.50 1.44
N GLY A 144 -4.53 -2.99 0.58
CA GLY A 144 -5.77 -3.65 0.97
C GLY A 144 -5.76 -5.14 0.65
N ASP A 145 -6.88 -5.62 0.14
CA ASP A 145 -7.07 -7.03 -0.24
C ASP A 145 -6.03 -7.51 -1.25
N LEU A 146 -5.70 -8.80 -1.15
CA LEU A 146 -4.96 -9.50 -2.20
C LEU A 146 -5.98 -10.00 -3.23
N HIS A 147 -5.74 -9.70 -4.50
CA HIS A 147 -6.58 -10.19 -5.59
C HIS A 147 -5.79 -11.03 -6.58
N LEU A 148 -6.49 -12.01 -7.16
CA LEU A 148 -6.15 -12.52 -8.49
C LEU A 148 -6.85 -11.63 -9.51
N TYR A 149 -6.07 -10.95 -10.33
CA TYR A 149 -6.57 -10.08 -11.38
C TYR A 149 -6.53 -10.75 -12.75
N GLU A 150 -7.56 -10.47 -13.56
CA GLU A 150 -7.53 -10.61 -15.01
C GLU A 150 -7.15 -9.27 -15.65
N SER A 151 -6.13 -9.25 -16.51
CA SER A 151 -5.82 -8.11 -17.37
C SER A 151 -6.60 -8.21 -18.68
N ALA A 152 -7.67 -7.42 -18.80
CA ALA A 152 -8.55 -7.38 -19.98
C ALA A 152 -8.05 -6.45 -21.10
N GLY A 153 -6.79 -6.01 -21.05
CA GLY A 153 -6.23 -4.99 -21.94
C GLY A 153 -6.65 -3.56 -21.56
N ASN A 154 -6.07 -2.56 -22.23
CA ASN A 154 -6.37 -1.13 -22.02
C ASN A 154 -6.35 -0.68 -20.56
N LEU A 155 -5.40 -1.20 -19.77
CA LEU A 155 -5.24 -0.90 -18.33
C LEU A 155 -6.39 -1.39 -17.44
N ASN A 156 -7.34 -2.16 -17.99
CA ASN A 156 -8.43 -2.69 -17.22
C ASN A 156 -8.01 -3.97 -16.50
N TYR A 157 -8.00 -3.92 -15.16
CA TYR A 157 -7.76 -5.07 -14.31
C TYR A 157 -9.01 -5.36 -13.51
N LYS A 158 -9.48 -6.60 -13.57
CA LYS A 158 -10.67 -7.04 -12.87
C LYS A 158 -10.27 -8.06 -11.81
N PRO A 159 -10.59 -7.86 -10.52
CA PRO A 159 -10.43 -8.91 -9.53
C PRO A 159 -11.41 -10.05 -9.85
N ILE A 160 -10.89 -11.27 -9.94
CA ILE A 160 -11.67 -12.50 -10.21
C ILE A 160 -11.60 -13.49 -9.04
N TRP A 161 -10.78 -13.20 -8.04
CA TRP A 161 -10.76 -13.81 -6.71
C TRP A 161 -10.09 -12.83 -5.74
N SER A 162 -10.47 -12.89 -4.47
CA SER A 162 -9.94 -12.01 -3.42
C SER A 162 -9.66 -12.78 -2.14
N TYR A 163 -8.59 -12.40 -1.45
CA TYR A 163 -8.31 -12.76 -0.07
C TYR A 163 -8.37 -11.47 0.77
N PRO A 164 -9.34 -11.37 1.69
CA PRO A 164 -9.58 -10.14 2.42
C PRO A 164 -8.46 -9.86 3.43
N LEU A 165 -8.05 -8.59 3.50
CA LEU A 165 -7.15 -8.10 4.54
C LEU A 165 -7.71 -6.81 5.13
N PRO A 166 -7.86 -6.71 6.46
CA PRO A 166 -8.18 -5.45 7.12
C PRO A 166 -7.19 -4.37 6.71
N ALA A 167 -7.70 -3.18 6.39
CA ALA A 167 -6.86 -2.03 6.11
C ALA A 167 -6.07 -1.63 7.38
N PRO A 168 -4.82 -1.12 7.22
CA PRO A 168 -4.01 -0.57 8.31
C PRO A 168 -4.74 0.43 9.20
N PHE A 169 -5.58 1.25 8.57
CA PHE A 169 -6.46 2.19 9.24
C PHE A 169 -7.69 2.47 8.39
N GLU A 170 -8.75 2.92 9.05
CA GLU A 170 -9.98 3.42 8.43
C GLU A 170 -10.41 4.67 9.18
N GLU A 171 -10.71 5.75 8.45
CA GLU A 171 -11.41 6.88 9.02
C GLU A 171 -12.86 6.49 9.35
N PHE A 172 -13.38 7.00 10.47
CA PHE A 172 -14.78 6.81 10.84
C PHE A 172 -15.38 8.11 11.40
N GLU A 173 -16.71 8.23 11.29
CA GLU A 173 -17.42 9.42 11.76
C GLU A 173 -17.31 9.54 13.29
N HIS A 174 -16.83 10.69 13.75
CA HIS A 174 -16.74 11.05 15.17
C HIS A 174 -17.24 12.48 15.37
N VAL A 175 -17.91 12.73 16.50
CA VAL A 175 -18.70 13.96 16.72
C VAL A 175 -17.89 15.25 16.84
N ALA A 176 -16.59 15.17 17.09
CA ALA A 176 -15.77 16.33 17.42
C ALA A 176 -14.63 16.61 16.42
N ASP A 177 -14.08 15.58 15.76
CA ASP A 177 -12.75 15.62 15.14
C ASP A 177 -12.56 14.49 14.11
N ILE A 178 -11.39 14.44 13.47
CA ILE A 178 -11.00 13.29 12.63
C ILE A 178 -10.68 12.10 13.53
N ALA A 179 -11.24 10.93 13.21
CA ALA A 179 -11.00 9.71 13.97
C ALA A 179 -10.65 8.53 13.08
N PHE A 180 -9.67 7.75 13.51
CA PHE A 180 -9.18 6.57 12.80
C PHE A 180 -9.23 5.34 13.66
N ARG A 181 -9.65 4.23 13.07
CA ARG A 181 -9.43 2.90 13.63
C ARG A 181 -8.10 2.38 13.10
N ILE A 182 -7.07 2.40 13.92
CA ILE A 182 -5.73 1.89 13.59
C ILE A 182 -5.65 0.41 13.96
N ARG A 183 -5.09 -0.43 13.09
CA ARG A 183 -4.93 -1.87 13.29
C ARG A 183 -3.48 -2.28 13.14
N GLY A 184 -3.02 -3.27 13.91
CA GLY A 184 -1.65 -3.78 13.78
C GLY A 184 -1.46 -5.08 14.56
N GLU A 185 -0.47 -5.87 14.19
CA GLU A 185 -0.14 -7.13 14.89
C GLU A 185 0.67 -6.90 16.18
N ASN A 186 1.20 -5.69 16.36
CA ASN A 186 1.92 -5.25 17.55
C ASN A 186 1.91 -3.71 17.65
N VAL A 187 2.32 -3.18 18.80
CA VAL A 187 2.35 -1.73 19.08
C VAL A 187 3.17 -0.95 18.05
N LYS A 188 4.28 -1.54 17.58
CA LYS A 188 5.13 -0.92 16.56
C LYS A 188 4.43 -0.78 15.21
N GLN A 189 3.65 -1.78 14.79
CA GLN A 189 2.79 -1.64 13.60
C GLN A 189 1.69 -0.60 13.80
N LEU A 190 1.08 -0.50 14.99
CA LEU A 190 0.10 0.57 15.27
C LEU A 190 0.73 1.95 15.07
N TYR A 191 1.96 2.16 15.54
CA TYR A 191 2.67 3.41 15.33
C TYR A 191 2.91 3.71 13.85
N TYR A 192 3.40 2.75 13.07
CA TYR A 192 3.62 2.95 11.64
C TYR A 192 2.31 3.23 10.87
N HIS A 193 1.24 2.54 11.22
CA HIS A 193 -0.06 2.72 10.56
C HIS A 193 -0.72 4.04 10.97
N ALA A 194 -0.60 4.47 12.23
CA ALA A 194 -1.09 5.76 12.71
C ALA A 194 -0.36 6.94 12.05
N GLN A 195 0.95 6.84 11.88
CA GLN A 195 1.75 7.83 11.14
C GLN A 195 1.25 8.00 9.69
N ILE A 196 0.96 6.88 9.02
CA ILE A 196 0.42 6.91 7.67
C ILE A 196 -1.00 7.48 7.65
N ALA A 197 -1.84 7.17 8.62
CA ALA A 197 -3.18 7.76 8.72
C ALA A 197 -3.13 9.29 8.79
N LEU A 198 -2.25 9.86 9.61
CA LEU A 198 -2.02 11.32 9.66
C LEU A 198 -1.54 11.87 8.32
N ALA A 199 -0.61 11.17 7.67
CA ALA A 199 -0.10 11.58 6.37
C ALA A 199 -1.16 11.48 5.25
N PHE A 200 -2.16 10.59 5.36
CA PHE A 200 -3.24 10.50 4.38
C PHE A 200 -4.05 11.81 4.34
N GLU A 201 -4.31 12.39 5.50
CA GLU A 201 -5.00 13.69 5.64
C GLU A 201 -4.08 14.90 5.38
N CYS A 202 -2.79 14.76 5.68
CA CYS A 202 -1.80 15.80 5.42
C CYS A 202 -0.53 15.19 4.78
N PRO A 203 -0.52 15.00 3.44
CA PRO A 203 0.60 14.34 2.76
C PRO A 203 1.96 15.00 2.95
N ASP A 204 1.98 16.32 3.22
CA ASP A 204 3.20 17.07 3.53
C ASP A 204 3.87 16.60 4.84
N LEU A 205 3.21 15.75 5.65
CA LEU A 205 3.83 15.11 6.81
C LEU A 205 4.80 13.97 6.45
N VAL A 206 4.80 13.46 5.21
CA VAL A 206 5.65 12.33 4.80
C VAL A 206 7.15 12.50 5.16
N PRO A 207 7.79 13.68 4.96
CA PRO A 207 9.19 13.89 5.35
C PRO A 207 9.45 13.80 6.87
N TYR A 208 8.40 13.93 7.69
CA TYR A 208 8.48 13.93 9.14
C TYR A 208 8.19 12.57 9.78
N LEU A 209 7.86 11.55 8.99
CA LEU A 209 7.58 10.22 9.52
C LEU A 209 8.86 9.55 10.04
N ASP A 210 8.73 8.85 11.16
CA ASP A 210 9.80 8.07 11.75
C ASP A 210 9.73 6.59 11.36
N ARG A 211 10.85 6.11 10.81
CA ARG A 211 11.03 4.75 10.31
C ARG A 211 11.78 3.84 11.28
N LYS A 212 12.48 4.40 12.27
CA LYS A 212 13.47 3.67 13.08
C LYS A 212 13.12 3.58 14.56
N GLU A 213 12.08 4.27 14.99
CA GLU A 213 11.70 4.26 16.40
C GLU A 213 11.27 2.89 16.89
N ASP A 214 11.59 2.67 18.16
CA ASP A 214 11.20 1.49 18.91
C ASP A 214 10.23 1.94 19.99
N VAL A 215 8.94 1.79 19.70
CA VAL A 215 7.86 2.05 20.64
C VAL A 215 7.35 0.72 21.19
N GLN A 216 7.13 0.70 22.49
CA GLN A 216 6.74 -0.48 23.25
C GLN A 216 5.35 -0.33 23.86
N THR A 217 4.91 0.91 24.12
CA THR A 217 3.57 1.18 24.67
C THR A 217 2.77 2.16 23.80
N LEU A 218 1.46 2.21 24.05
CA LEU A 218 0.57 3.11 23.34
C LEU A 218 0.78 4.57 23.74
N GLU A 219 1.17 4.84 24.98
CA GLU A 219 1.54 6.18 25.44
C GLU A 219 2.76 6.70 24.67
N GLU A 220 3.77 5.85 24.45
CA GLU A 220 4.94 6.21 23.63
C GLU A 220 4.52 6.50 22.18
N VAL A 221 3.63 5.68 21.60
CA VAL A 221 3.05 5.92 20.27
C VAL A 221 2.43 7.32 20.21
N ILE A 222 1.58 7.68 21.17
CA ILE A 222 0.89 8.98 21.20
C ILE A 222 1.88 10.14 21.38
N MET A 223 2.85 10.00 22.28
CA MET A 223 3.89 11.01 22.46
C MET A 223 4.65 11.27 21.15
N LYS A 224 5.04 10.19 20.45
CA LYS A 224 5.78 10.28 19.19
C LYS A 224 4.95 10.84 18.05
N LEU A 225 3.67 10.50 17.95
CA LEU A 225 2.77 11.10 16.98
C LEU A 225 2.62 12.61 17.21
N ASN A 226 2.49 13.04 18.46
CA ASN A 226 2.44 14.47 18.80
C ASN A 226 3.77 15.19 18.53
N GLU A 227 4.93 14.52 18.68
CA GLU A 227 6.23 15.07 18.25
C GLU A 227 6.26 15.31 16.73
N ILE A 228 5.73 14.38 15.93
CA ILE A 228 5.62 14.52 14.46
C ILE A 228 4.70 15.69 14.11
N VAL A 229 3.50 15.75 14.69
CA VAL A 229 2.52 16.84 14.47
C VAL A 229 3.13 18.19 14.86
N SER A 230 3.70 18.32 16.06
CA SER A 230 4.30 19.57 16.53
C SER A 230 5.45 20.05 15.64
N ARG A 231 6.26 19.11 15.13
CA ARG A 231 7.36 19.43 14.21
C ARG A 231 6.82 19.86 12.84
N GLY A 232 5.85 19.13 12.29
CA GLY A 232 5.19 19.48 11.04
C GLY A 232 4.54 20.85 11.13
N ASP A 233 3.77 21.12 12.18
CA ASP A 233 3.07 22.39 12.37
C ASP A 233 4.04 23.58 12.38
N ARG A 234 5.14 23.45 13.13
CA ARG A 234 6.15 24.51 13.20
C ARG A 234 6.82 24.81 11.86
N GLU A 235 7.00 23.82 11.00
CA GLU A 235 7.80 23.95 9.77
C GLU A 235 6.97 24.23 8.52
N ILE A 236 5.80 23.59 8.39
CA ILE A 236 4.94 23.70 7.21
C ILE A 236 3.52 24.20 7.53
N GLY A 237 3.13 24.21 8.82
CA GLY A 237 1.75 24.40 9.24
C GLY A 237 0.92 23.14 8.96
N THR A 238 0.43 22.48 10.00
CA THR A 238 -0.40 21.27 9.84
C THR A 238 -1.82 21.57 10.31
N PRO A 239 -2.84 20.90 9.75
CA PRO A 239 -4.19 21.04 10.24
C PRO A 239 -4.41 20.39 11.61
N PHE A 240 -3.44 19.64 12.14
CA PHE A 240 -3.58 18.90 13.39
C PHE A 240 -3.04 19.71 14.58
N LYS A 241 -3.77 19.70 15.69
CA LYS A 241 -3.36 20.26 16.98
C LYS A 241 -2.73 19.21 17.88
N ALA A 242 -3.33 18.03 17.98
CA ALA A 242 -2.87 16.95 18.84
C ALA A 242 -3.45 15.60 18.41
N VAL A 243 -2.74 14.53 18.76
CA VAL A 243 -3.27 13.16 18.74
C VAL A 243 -3.61 12.77 20.17
N SER A 244 -4.86 12.35 20.39
CA SER A 244 -5.35 11.98 21.72
C SER A 244 -5.69 10.50 21.80
N TYR A 245 -5.62 9.99 23.02
CA TYR A 245 -6.02 8.63 23.34
C TYR A 245 -7.53 8.57 23.54
N HIS A 246 -8.20 7.66 22.83
CA HIS A 246 -9.60 7.35 23.08
C HIS A 246 -9.84 5.84 23.08
N GLY A 247 -10.68 5.38 24.00
CA GLY A 247 -11.00 3.96 24.17
C GLY A 247 -9.88 3.17 24.87
N GLU A 248 -10.03 1.85 24.90
CA GLU A 248 -8.98 0.92 25.34
C GLU A 248 -8.35 0.24 24.11
N LEU A 249 -7.07 -0.11 24.19
CA LEU A 249 -6.44 -0.96 23.18
C LEU A 249 -7.16 -2.32 23.18
N LYS A 250 -7.83 -2.65 22.07
CA LYS A 250 -8.53 -3.92 21.91
C LYS A 250 -7.54 -4.94 21.37
N GLU A 251 -7.41 -6.06 22.08
CA GLU A 251 -6.54 -7.17 21.70
C GLU A 251 -7.40 -8.40 21.36
N ASP A 252 -7.56 -8.64 20.06
CA ASP A 252 -8.14 -9.87 19.50
C ASP A 252 -7.02 -10.64 18.75
N GLU A 253 -7.27 -11.09 17.53
CA GLU A 253 -6.23 -11.64 16.65
C GLU A 253 -5.23 -10.59 16.14
N ILE A 254 -5.64 -9.32 16.19
CA ILE A 254 -4.87 -8.11 15.85
C ILE A 254 -5.18 -7.04 16.91
N LEU A 255 -4.24 -6.13 17.15
CA LEU A 255 -4.46 -4.96 17.99
C LEU A 255 -5.27 -3.91 17.23
N THR A 256 -6.21 -3.28 17.91
CA THR A 256 -7.01 -2.18 17.37
C THR A 256 -7.05 -1.00 18.34
N TRP A 257 -6.74 0.19 17.85
CA TRP A 257 -6.77 1.44 18.59
C TRP A 257 -7.64 2.48 17.87
N GLU A 258 -8.48 3.19 18.62
CA GLU A 258 -9.25 4.34 18.15
C GLU A 258 -8.42 5.61 18.40
N MET A 259 -7.81 6.13 17.34
CA MET A 259 -7.02 7.35 17.35
C MET A 259 -7.92 8.55 17.03
N ILE A 260 -7.91 9.58 17.88
CA ILE A 260 -8.57 10.86 17.61
C ILE A 260 -7.51 11.91 17.33
N VAL A 261 -7.76 12.73 16.31
CA VAL A 261 -6.85 13.79 15.86
C VAL A 261 -7.59 15.13 15.91
N ASP A 262 -7.22 15.95 16.87
CA ASP A 262 -7.79 17.28 17.06
C ASP A 262 -7.33 18.18 15.89
N VAL A 263 -8.26 18.88 15.23
CA VAL A 263 -7.98 19.83 14.11
C VAL A 263 -8.24 21.29 14.46
#